data_AF-A0A520GS28-F1
#
_entry.id   AF-A0A520GS28-F1
#
_cell.length_a   1.000
_cell.length_b   1.000
_cell.length_c   1.000
_cell.angle_alpha   90.00
_cell.angle_beta   90.00
_cell.angle_gamma   90.00
#
_symmetry.space_group_name_H-M   'P 1'
#
loop_
_entity.id
_entity.type
_entity.pdbx_description
1 polymer ?
#
loop_
_entity_poly.entity_id
_entity_poly.type
_entity_poly.pdbx_seq_one_letter_code
_entity_poly.pdbx_strand_id
1 'polypeptide(L)' 'MKKLFKYILNTIPRPVLIRLSYVIRPVLAFALKGGTYTDPIDGKSFKSFLPYGYGKQRN' A
#
# COMPACT_ATOMS: atom_id res chain seq x y z
N MET A 1 7.18 -8.35 9.85
CA MET A 1 6.75 -7.32 8.86
C MET A 1 6.16 -6.05 9.49
N LYS A 2 5.22 -6.13 10.45
CA LYS A 2 4.51 -4.95 10.99
C LYS A 2 5.36 -3.92 11.74
N LYS A 3 6.39 -4.35 12.49
CA LYS A 3 7.21 -3.44 13.31
C LYS A 3 8.12 -2.54 12.46
N LEU A 4 8.81 -3.11 11.47
CA LEU A 4 9.70 -2.36 10.58
C LEU A 4 8.92 -1.37 9.69
N PHE A 5 7.80 -1.82 9.12
CA PHE A 5 6.95 -0.96 8.29
C PHE A 5 6.34 0.20 9.10
N LYS A 6 5.89 -0.08 10.33
CA LYS A 6 5.39 0.94 11.26
C LYS A 6 6.49 1.91 11.72
N TYR A 7 7.72 1.41 11.93
CA TYR A 7 8.86 2.26 12.26
C TYR A 7 9.13 3.25 11.12
N ILE A 8 9.24 2.77 9.88
CA ILE A 8 9.43 3.62 8.69
C ILE A 8 8.29 4.64 8.54
N LEU A 9 7.04 4.22 8.72
CA LEU A 9 5.87 5.11 8.64
C LEU A 9 5.87 6.21 9.71
N ASN A 10 6.39 5.90 10.90
CA ASN A 10 6.45 6.83 12.03
C ASN A 10 7.71 7.71 12.00
N THR A 11 8.78 7.27 11.34
CA THR A 11 10.03 8.02 11.20
C THR A 11 9.97 9.00 10.03
N ILE A 12 9.28 8.66 8.95
CA ILE A 12 9.20 9.51 7.75
C ILE A 12 8.06 10.53 7.89
N PRO A 13 8.32 11.83 7.69
CA PRO A 13 7.26 12.85 7.68
C PRO A 13 6.18 12.56 6.64
N ARG A 14 4.91 12.68 7.03
CA ARG A 14 3.74 12.49 6.13
C ARG A 14 3.87 13.12 4.74
N PRO A 15 4.31 14.38 4.56
CA PRO A 15 4.41 14.98 3.22
C PRO A 15 5.39 14.25 2.30
N VAL A 16 6.47 13.68 2.85
CA VAL A 16 7.44 12.88 2.07
C VAL A 16 6.80 11.56 1.65
N LEU A 17 6.10 10.90 2.58
CA LEU A 17 5.44 9.63 2.32
C LEU A 17 4.37 9.75 1.22
N ILE A 18 3.61 10.85 1.24
CA ILE A 18 2.59 11.14 0.23
C ILE A 18 3.24 11.38 -1.15
N ARG A 19 4.31 12.19 -1.22
CA ARG A 19 5.03 12.44 -2.48
C ARG A 19 5.61 11.16 -3.07
N LEU A 20 6.22 10.33 -2.23
CA LEU A 20 6.76 9.04 -2.65
C LEU A 20 5.66 8.10 -3.15
N SER A 21 4.47 8.15 -2.53
CA SER A 21 3.32 7.33 -2.93
C SER A 21 2.85 7.63 -4.34
N TYR A 22 2.91 8.88 -4.81
CA TYR A 22 2.54 9.23 -6.19
C TYR A 22 3.50 8.63 -7.22
N VAL A 23 4.80 8.60 -6.92
CA VAL A 23 5.83 8.04 -7.81
C VAL A 23 5.76 6.52 -7.84
N ILE A 24 5.56 5.90 -6.67
CA ILE A 24 5.53 4.45 -6.52
C ILE A 24 4.18 3.85 -6.95
N ARG A 25 3.08 4.61 -6.94
CA ARG A 25 1.73 4.15 -7.35
C ARG A 25 1.70 3.44 -8.71
N PRO A 26 2.20 4.01 -9.82
CA PRO A 26 2.18 3.34 -11.12
C PRO A 26 3.05 2.08 -11.13
N VAL A 27 4.20 2.10 -10.42
CA VAL A 27 5.10 0.96 -10.30
C VAL A 27 4.44 -0.19 -9.54
N LEU A 28 3.79 0.10 -8.41
CA LEU A 28 3.03 -0.88 -7.63
C LEU A 28 1.81 -1.38 -8.41
N ALA A 29 1.13 -0.51 -9.15
CA ALA A 29 -0.01 -0.93 -9.96
C ALA A 29 0.39 -1.88 -11.08
N PHE A 30 1.59 -1.73 -11.63
CA PHE A 30 2.14 -2.68 -12.60
C PHE A 30 2.62 -3.97 -11.92
N ALA A 31 3.38 -3.86 -10.83
CA ALA A 31 3.96 -5.01 -10.12
C ALA A 31 2.93 -5.89 -9.42
N LEU A 32 1.87 -5.29 -8.86
CA LEU A 32 0.79 -5.97 -8.16
C LEU A 32 -0.41 -6.24 -9.06
N LYS A 33 -0.33 -5.99 -10.37
CA LYS A 33 -1.42 -6.28 -11.31
C LYS A 33 -1.80 -7.76 -11.26
N GLY A 34 -3.07 -8.07 -11.05
CA GLY A 34 -3.57 -9.45 -10.96
C GLY A 34 -5.09 -9.50 -10.85
N GLY A 35 -5.70 -10.68 -10.87
CA GLY A 35 -7.17 -10.81 -10.96
C GLY A 35 -7.93 -10.98 -9.64
N THR A 36 -7.26 -10.87 -8.49
CA THR A 36 -7.82 -11.35 -7.21
C THR A 36 -8.62 -10.27 -6.46
N TYR A 37 -8.17 -9.02 -6.52
CA TYR A 37 -8.79 -7.90 -5.83
C TYR A 37 -9.01 -6.74 -6.80
N THR A 38 -10.26 -6.46 -7.16
CA THR A 38 -10.60 -5.32 -8.01
C THR A 38 -10.90 -4.10 -7.15
N ASP A 39 -10.19 -3.01 -7.38
CA ASP A 39 -10.47 -1.72 -6.76
C ASP A 39 -11.76 -1.14 -7.35
N PRO A 40 -12.81 -0.90 -6.54
CA PRO A 40 -14.08 -0.37 -7.03
C PRO A 40 -13.99 1.11 -7.44
N ILE A 41 -12.92 1.83 -7.10
CA ILE A 41 -12.73 3.25 -7.43
C ILE A 41 -12.14 3.40 -8.83
N ASP A 42 -11.09 2.62 -9.14
CA ASP A 42 -10.33 2.72 -10.39
C ASP A 42 -10.60 1.57 -11.39
N GLY A 43 -11.33 0.53 -10.99
CA GLY A 43 -11.57 -0.68 -11.80
C GLY A 43 -10.30 -1.53 -12.02
N LYS A 44 -9.20 -1.24 -11.34
CA LYS A 44 -7.92 -1.95 -11.48
C LYS A 44 -7.92 -3.20 -10.62
N SER A 45 -7.53 -4.32 -11.20
CA SER A 45 -7.37 -5.58 -10.47
C SER A 45 -5.92 -5.77 -10.01
N PHE A 46 -5.77 -6.14 -8.73
CA PHE A 46 -4.51 -6.41 -8.05
C PHE A 46 -4.46 -7.84 -7.53
N LYS A 47 -3.26 -8.41 -7.43
CA LYS A 47 -3.01 -9.75 -6.89
C LYS A 47 -3.01 -9.76 -5.36
N SER A 48 -2.49 -8.70 -4.74
CA SER A 48 -2.44 -8.54 -3.29
C SER A 48 -2.31 -7.07 -2.91
N PHE A 49 -2.84 -6.71 -1.75
CA PHE A 49 -2.61 -5.40 -1.15
C PHE A 49 -1.45 -5.47 -0.16
N LEU A 50 -0.68 -4.39 -0.11
CA LEU A 50 0.32 -4.25 0.94
C LEU A 50 -0.40 -4.27 2.31
N PRO A 51 0.10 -5.01 3.30
CA PRO A 51 -0.52 -5.09 4.62
C PRO A 51 -0.23 -3.83 5.46
N TYR A 52 -0.79 -2.71 5.03
CA TYR A 52 -0.77 -1.43 5.74
C TYR A 52 -2.20 -0.97 6.01
N GLY A 53 -2.44 -0.38 7.18
CA GLY A 53 -3.77 0.12 7.55
C GLY A 53 -4.20 -0.22 8.97
N TYR A 54 -5.17 0.56 9.44
CA TYR A 54 -5.70 0.58 10.80
C TYR A 54 -6.80 -0.47 10.99
N GLY A 55 -6.45 -1.75 10.85
CA GLY A 55 -7.28 -2.85 11.28
C GLY A 55 -6.56 -3.64 12.36
N LYS A 56 -7.20 -3.86 13.53
CA LYS A 56 -6.73 -4.87 14.48
C LYS A 56 -6.76 -6.19 13.72
N GLN A 57 -5.60 -6.68 13.29
CA GLN A 57 -5.50 -8.03 12.78
C GLN A 57 -5.85 -8.93 13.95
N ARG A 58 -7.10 -9.40 13.96
CA ARG A 58 -7.60 -10.31 14.97
C ARG A 58 -6.72 -11.55 14.85
N ASN A 59 -6.17 -11.93 16.01
CA ASN A 59 -5.24 -13.03 16.16
C ASN A 59 -5.81 -14.31 15.53
#